data_AF-E4L8K1-F1
#
_entry.id   AF-E4L8K1-F1
#
_cell.length_a   1.000
_cell.length_b   1.000
_cell.length_c   1.000
_cell.angle_alpha   90.00
_cell.angle_beta   90.00
_cell.angle_gamma   90.00
#
_symmetry.space_group_name_H-M   'P 1'
#
loop_
_entity.id
_entity.type
_entity.pdbx_description
1 polymer ?
#
loop_
_entity_poly.entity_id
_entity_poly.type
_entity_poly.pdbx_seq_one_letter_code
_entity_poly.pdbx_strand_id
1 'polypeptide(L)'
;MSTENIFEEVEKENNKNSDYMDELSPEELAELISRYKKELARIYKLSSAKKASISSQKLHNAQYLLNKCDMEMRSDINSLKKKFGIHY
;
A
#
# COMPACT_ATOMS: atom_id res chain seq x y z
N MET A 1 19.66 19.60 -14.63
CA MET A 1 18.26 19.69 -14.17
C MET A 1 18.29 19.55 -12.66
N SER A 2 18.02 20.64 -11.95
CA SER A 2 18.24 20.76 -10.50
C SER A 2 17.22 19.93 -9.72
N THR A 3 17.72 19.15 -8.76
CA THR A 3 16.96 18.28 -7.84
C THR A 3 16.02 19.03 -6.89
N GLU A 4 16.11 20.36 -6.88
CA GLU A 4 15.31 21.27 -6.03
C GLU A 4 13.84 21.34 -6.47
N ASN A 5 13.55 21.19 -7.77
CA ASN A 5 12.18 21.30 -8.30
C ASN A 5 11.29 20.09 -7.94
N ILE A 6 11.89 18.91 -7.76
CA ILE A 6 11.16 17.66 -7.47
C ILE A 6 10.71 17.61 -6.01
N PHE A 7 11.50 18.19 -5.09
CA PHE A 7 11.17 18.21 -3.66
C PHE A 7 9.97 19.13 -3.37
N GLU A 8 9.89 20.31 -4.01
CA GLU A 8 8.77 21.23 -3.84
C GLU A 8 7.44 20.72 -4.41
N GLU A 9 7.47 19.95 -5.51
CA GLU A 9 6.26 19.34 -6.09
C GLU A 9 5.69 18.24 -5.18
N VAL A 10 6.57 17.43 -4.58
CA VAL A 10 6.18 16.34 -3.67
C VAL A 10 5.61 16.88 -2.36
N GLU A 11 6.15 17.98 -1.80
CA GLU A 11 5.58 18.60 -0.60
C GLU A 11 4.21 19.26 -0.85
N LYS A 12 3.99 19.85 -2.03
CA LYS A 12 2.68 20.45 -2.39
C LYS A 12 1.57 19.42 -2.58
N GLU A 13 1.88 18.22 -3.09
CA GLU A 13 0.90 17.13 -3.19
C GLU A 13 0.57 16.51 -1.83
N ASN A 14 1.56 16.41 -0.93
CA ASN A 14 1.36 15.87 0.42
C ASN A 14 0.47 16.77 1.28
N ASN A 15 0.62 18.09 1.18
CA ASN A 15 -0.18 19.04 1.97
C ASN A 15 -1.66 19.04 1.55
N LYS A 16 -1.96 18.85 0.25
CA LYS A 16 -3.33 18.81 -0.28
C LYS A 16 -4.17 17.63 0.21
N ASN A 17 -3.54 16.47 0.45
CA ASN A 17 -4.27 15.26 0.86
C ASN A 17 -4.57 15.19 2.36
N SER A 18 -3.78 15.89 3.19
CA SER A 18 -4.07 16.07 4.62
C SER A 18 -5.31 16.94 4.82
N ASP A 19 -5.39 18.08 4.10
CA ASP A 19 -6.57 18.95 4.11
C ASP A 19 -7.85 18.21 3.64
N TYR A 20 -7.72 17.32 2.64
CA TYR A 20 -8.85 16.57 2.11
C TYR A 20 -9.49 15.60 3.11
N MET A 21 -8.75 15.14 4.12
CA MET A 21 -9.27 14.24 5.16
C MET A 21 -9.99 15.01 6.26
N ASP A 22 -9.53 16.22 6.57
CA ASP A 22 -10.16 17.12 7.55
C ASP A 22 -11.45 17.78 7.02
N GLU A 23 -11.62 17.84 5.69
CA GLU A 23 -12.85 18.33 5.05
C GLU A 23 -13.96 17.26 4.89
N LEU A 24 -13.67 15.98 5.13
CA LEU A 24 -14.67 14.90 4.99
C LEU A 24 -15.64 14.88 6.17
N SER A 25 -16.91 14.62 5.88
CA SER A 25 -17.86 14.31 6.94
C SER A 25 -17.47 13.02 7.68
N PRO A 26 -17.90 12.83 8.94
CA PRO A 26 -17.61 11.60 9.70
C PRO A 26 -18.05 10.32 8.98
N GLU A 27 -19.17 10.37 8.26
CA GLU A 27 -19.67 9.25 7.43
C GLU A 27 -18.70 8.92 6.29
N GLU A 28 -18.25 9.93 5.54
CA GLU A 28 -17.37 9.73 4.38
C GLU A 28 -15.98 9.28 4.80
N LEU A 29 -15.47 9.81 5.92
CA LEU A 29 -14.22 9.35 6.53
C LEU A 29 -14.32 7.88 6.98
N ALA A 30 -15.44 7.49 7.60
CA ALA A 30 -15.67 6.11 8.00
C ALA A 30 -15.73 5.17 6.79
N GLU A 31 -16.37 5.57 5.70
CA GLU A 31 -16.42 4.80 4.46
C GLU A 31 -15.03 4.68 3.82
N LEU A 32 -14.26 5.76 3.79
CA LEU A 32 -12.90 5.77 3.25
C LEU A 32 -11.97 4.84 4.04
N ILE A 33 -12.00 4.91 5.37
CA ILE A 33 -11.25 3.99 6.25
C ILE A 33 -11.70 2.54 6.03
N SER A 34 -13.01 2.30 5.88
CA SER A 34 -13.56 0.96 5.61
C SER A 34 -13.02 0.39 4.29
N ARG A 35 -13.00 1.21 3.22
CA ARG A 35 -12.43 0.85 1.91
C ARG A 35 -10.93 0.54 2.02
N TYR A 36 -10.16 1.36 2.72
CA TYR A 36 -8.74 1.12 2.97
C TYR A 36 -8.50 -0.22 3.68
N LYS A 37 -9.21 -0.48 4.79
CA LYS A 37 -9.09 -1.73 5.56
C LYS A 37 -9.45 -2.95 4.71
N LYS A 38 -10.48 -2.84 3.87
CA LYS A 38 -10.91 -3.92 2.96
C LYS A 38 -9.84 -4.23 1.91
N GLU A 39 -9.26 -3.21 1.28
CA GLU A 39 -8.17 -3.39 0.31
C GLU A 39 -6.90 -3.95 0.98
N LEU A 40 -6.55 -3.46 2.18
CA LEU A 40 -5.41 -3.96 2.94
C LEU A 40 -5.58 -5.45 3.29
N ALA A 41 -6.75 -5.84 3.79
CA ALA A 41 -7.06 -7.24 4.10
C ALA A 41 -6.98 -8.14 2.85
N ARG A 42 -7.38 -7.63 1.68
CA ARG A 42 -7.26 -8.34 0.40
C ARG A 42 -5.80 -8.62 0.04
N ILE A 43 -4.90 -7.64 0.21
CA ILE A 43 -3.47 -7.80 -0.05
C ILE A 43 -2.87 -8.90 0.83
N TYR A 44 -3.17 -8.89 2.14
CA TYR A 44 -2.70 -9.93 3.05
C TYR A 44 -3.23 -11.31 2.70
N LYS A 45 -4.53 -11.44 2.38
CA LYS A 45 -5.12 -12.72 1.96
C LYS A 45 -4.45 -13.28 0.70
N LEU A 46 -4.22 -12.43 -0.30
CA LEU A 46 -3.59 -12.84 -1.55
C LEU A 46 -2.13 -13.29 -1.32
N SER A 47 -1.36 -12.52 -0.55
CA SER A 47 0.01 -12.88 -0.19
C SER A 47 0.06 -14.20 0.57
N SER A 48 -0.83 -14.39 1.56
CA SER A 48 -0.93 -15.64 2.32
C SER A 48 -1.24 -16.84 1.43
N ALA A 49 -2.18 -16.70 0.49
CA ALA A 49 -2.52 -17.76 -0.46
C ALA A 49 -1.35 -18.11 -1.39
N LYS A 50 -0.65 -17.09 -1.94
CA LYS A 50 0.56 -17.29 -2.76
C LYS A 50 1.64 -18.05 -1.98
N LYS A 51 1.92 -17.63 -0.73
CA LYS A 51 2.92 -18.29 0.12
C LYS A 51 2.54 -19.74 0.44
N ALA A 52 1.28 -20.00 0.78
CA ALA A 52 0.80 -21.36 1.04
C ALA A 52 0.99 -22.27 -0.19
N SER A 53 0.67 -21.75 -1.39
CA SER A 53 0.90 -22.46 -2.65
C SER A 53 2.38 -22.78 -2.88
N ILE A 54 3.27 -21.80 -2.71
CA ILE A 54 4.73 -21.99 -2.86
C ILE A 54 5.24 -23.07 -1.88
N SER A 55 4.83 -23.00 -0.61
CA SER A 55 5.24 -23.95 0.42
C SER A 55 4.75 -25.38 0.13
N SER A 56 3.57 -25.53 -0.47
CA SER A 56 3.03 -26.86 -0.84
C SER A 56 3.76 -27.51 -2.01
N GLN A 57 4.36 -26.73 -2.91
CA GLN A 57 4.91 -27.21 -4.18
C GLN A 57 6.35 -27.75 -4.08
N LYS A 58 6.98 -27.75 -2.88
CA LYS A 58 8.36 -28.24 -2.63
C LYS A 58 9.38 -27.79 -3.68
N LEU A 59 9.29 -26.53 -4.11
CA LEU A 59 10.15 -25.96 -5.15
C LEU A 59 11.58 -25.78 -4.63
N HIS A 60 12.59 -26.08 -5.47
CA HIS A 60 14.00 -25.86 -5.13
C HIS A 60 14.35 -24.40 -4.83
N ASN A 61 13.58 -23.45 -5.40
CA ASN A 61 13.74 -22.01 -5.20
C ASN A 61 12.65 -21.41 -4.28
N ALA A 62 11.99 -22.23 -3.45
CA ALA A 62 10.88 -21.79 -2.60
C ALA A 62 11.23 -20.56 -1.75
N GLN A 63 12.43 -20.50 -1.15
CA GLN A 63 12.83 -19.37 -0.32
C GLN A 63 12.91 -18.05 -1.10
N TYR A 64 13.44 -18.10 -2.34
CA TYR A 64 13.49 -16.93 -3.22
C TYR A 64 12.07 -16.46 -3.58
N LEU A 65 11.17 -17.39 -3.90
CA LEU A 65 9.78 -17.08 -4.24
C LEU A 65 9.00 -16.50 -3.06
N LEU A 66 9.23 -17.01 -1.84
CA LEU A 66 8.63 -16.46 -0.62
C LEU A 66 9.10 -15.02 -0.37
N ASN A 67 10.41 -14.75 -0.50
CA ASN A 67 10.97 -13.41 -0.38
C ASN A 67 10.41 -12.46 -1.45
N LYS A 68 10.28 -12.92 -2.70
CA LYS A 68 9.65 -12.14 -3.77
C LYS A 68 8.19 -11.82 -3.45
N CYS A 69 7.44 -12.78 -2.94
CA CYS A 69 6.06 -12.57 -2.50
C CYS A 69 5.97 -11.51 -1.39
N ASP A 70 6.94 -11.48 -0.46
CA ASP A 70 7.02 -10.45 0.57
C ASP A 70 7.32 -9.05 0.00
N MET A 71 8.22 -8.96 -0.99
CA MET A 71 8.50 -7.69 -1.67
C MET A 71 7.28 -7.17 -2.44
N GLU A 72 6.59 -8.05 -3.17
CA GLU A 72 5.35 -7.72 -3.87
C GLU A 72 4.29 -7.20 -2.88
N MET A 73 4.07 -7.91 -1.77
CA MET A 73 3.11 -7.49 -0.74
C MET A 73 3.46 -6.11 -0.16
N ARG A 74 4.73 -5.83 0.13
CA ARG A 74 5.17 -4.51 0.61
C ARG A 74 4.95 -3.42 -0.43
N SER A 75 5.19 -3.71 -1.71
CA SER A 75 4.93 -2.79 -2.81
C SER A 75 3.43 -2.47 -2.93
N ASP A 76 2.57 -3.47 -2.82
CA ASP A 76 1.11 -3.32 -2.84
C ASP A 76 0.63 -2.46 -1.66
N ILE A 77 1.16 -2.70 -0.45
CA ILE A 77 0.84 -1.89 0.73
C ILE A 77 1.29 -0.44 0.55
N ASN A 78 2.49 -0.19 0.02
CA ASN A 78 2.98 1.16 -0.22
C ASN A 78 2.14 1.90 -1.28
N SER A 79 1.72 1.20 -2.33
CA SER A 79 0.83 1.76 -3.35
C SER A 79 -0.55 2.08 -2.77
N LEU A 80 -1.07 1.21 -1.90
CA LEU A 80 -2.32 1.43 -1.18
C LEU A 80 -2.22 2.66 -0.25
N LYS A 81 -1.14 2.76 0.52
CA LYS A 81 -0.89 3.92 1.38
C LYS A 81 -0.89 5.23 0.59
N LYS A 82 -0.15 5.28 -0.52
CA LYS A 82 -0.13 6.45 -1.43
C LYS A 82 -1.52 6.80 -1.97
N LYS A 83 -2.30 5.80 -2.41
CA LYS A 83 -3.66 5.98 -2.91
C LYS A 83 -4.59 6.64 -1.88
N PHE A 84 -4.38 6.36 -0.59
CA PHE A 84 -5.16 6.91 0.51
C PHE A 84 -4.48 8.11 1.21
N GLY A 85 -3.39 8.66 0.64
CA GLY A 85 -2.67 9.79 1.23
C GLY A 85 -1.97 9.50 2.56
N ILE A 86 -1.73 8.22 2.89
CA ILE A 86 -1.08 7.81 4.14
C ILE A 86 0.43 7.81 3.91
N HIS A 87 1.14 8.79 4.46
CA HIS A 87 2.60 8.90 4.41
C HIS A 87 3.18 8.77 5.84
N TYR A 88 4.25 7.99 6.01
CA TYR A 88 5.02 7.85 7.25
C TYR A 88 6.48 8.16 6.98
#